data_AF-A0A7W0G3F4-F1
#
_entry.id   AF-A0A7W0G3F4-F1
#
_cell.length_a   1.000
_cell.length_b   1.000
_cell.length_c   1.000
_cell.angle_alpha   90.00
_cell.angle_beta   90.00
_cell.angle_gamma   90.00
#
_symmetry.space_group_name_H-M   'P 1'
#
loop_
_entity.id
_entity.type
_entity.pdbx_description
1 polymer ?
#
loop_
_entity_poly.entity_id
_entity_poly.type
_entity_poly.pdbx_seq_one_letter_code
_entity_poly.pdbx_strand_id
1 'polypeptide(L)'
;MNAVKDGRGRPSLYTAEIAEEICRRLSAGQTLREVCRSDGMPSEGTVRAWALDDYNGFSTQYTRAREIGYLCLADELIEVSDNGTNDWMERQGDDAGTGYVLNGEHVQR
;
A
#
# COMPACT_ATOMS: atom_id res chain seq x y z
N MET A 1 1.58 49.70 3.28
CA MET A 1 0.71 48.69 3.91
C MET A 1 1.13 47.33 3.39
N ASN A 2 1.94 46.58 4.12
CA ASN A 2 2.31 45.21 3.76
C ASN A 2 1.54 44.26 4.67
N ALA A 3 0.68 43.44 4.06
CA ALA A 3 -0.08 42.43 4.77
C ALA A 3 0.88 41.34 5.28
N VAL A 4 1.03 41.25 6.59
CA VAL A 4 1.60 40.08 7.27
C VAL A 4 0.57 38.96 7.11
N LYS A 5 0.89 37.93 6.32
CA LYS A 5 0.13 36.68 6.32
C LYS A 5 0.60 35.85 7.52
N ASP A 6 0.02 36.12 8.67
CA ASP A 6 0.04 35.18 9.79
C ASP A 6 -1.35 34.55 9.91
N GLY A 7 -1.41 33.22 9.88
CA GLY A 7 -2.67 32.51 9.71
C GLY A 7 -2.56 31.00 9.78
N ARG A 8 -1.92 30.49 10.84
CA ARG A 8 -2.16 29.14 11.42
C ARG A 8 -2.43 28.04 10.40
N GLY A 9 -1.37 27.55 9.74
CA GLY A 9 -1.42 26.23 9.14
C GLY A 9 -1.83 25.21 10.20
N ARG A 10 -2.75 24.29 9.87
CA ARG A 10 -3.03 23.08 10.65
C ARG A 10 -1.67 22.50 11.09
N PRO A 11 -1.44 22.19 12.37
CA PRO A 11 -0.17 21.61 12.81
C PRO A 11 0.20 20.51 11.83
N SER A 12 1.37 20.61 11.20
CA SER A 12 1.82 19.51 10.36
C SER A 12 1.89 18.30 11.28
N LEU A 13 1.20 17.22 10.93
CA LEU A 13 1.38 15.91 11.57
C LEU A 13 2.79 15.35 11.32
N TYR A 14 3.70 16.18 10.81
CA TYR A 14 5.05 15.78 10.54
C TYR A 14 5.81 15.74 11.87
N THR A 15 6.20 14.54 12.25
CA THR A 15 7.27 14.30 13.21
C THR A 15 8.23 13.30 12.59
N ALA A 16 9.47 13.25 13.07
CA ALA A 16 10.45 12.29 12.58
C ALA A 16 9.95 10.84 12.78
N GLU A 17 9.27 10.59 13.90
CA GLU A 17 8.70 9.29 14.26
C GLU A 17 7.58 8.87 13.32
N ILE A 18 6.67 9.78 12.94
CA ILE A 18 5.60 9.51 11.97
C ILE A 18 6.21 9.25 10.59
N ALA A 19 7.19 10.06 10.18
CA ALA A 19 7.89 9.89 8.91
C ALA A 19 8.63 8.54 8.83
N GLU A 20 9.32 8.16 9.91
CA GLU A 20 10.01 6.87 10.04
C GLU A 20 9.02 5.70 10.01
N GLU A 21 7.91 5.79 10.75
CA GLU A 21 6.89 4.74 10.78
C GLU A 21 6.24 4.53 9.40
N ILE A 22 5.96 5.61 8.67
CA ILE A 22 5.48 5.52 7.28
C ILE A 22 6.51 4.80 6.42
N CYS A 23 7.78 5.21 6.45
CA CYS A 23 8.85 4.58 5.67
C CYS A 23 9.01 3.10 6.03
N ARG A 24 9.00 2.76 7.32
CA ARG A 24 9.12 1.38 7.81
C ARG A 24 8.01 0.50 7.23
N ARG A 25 6.76 0.95 7.32
CA ARG A 25 5.59 0.20 6.80
C ARG A 25 5.60 0.08 5.29
N LEU A 26 5.96 1.15 4.56
CA LEU A 26 6.12 1.11 3.11
C LEU A 26 7.18 0.10 2.69
N SER A 27 8.35 0.08 3.35
CA SER A 27 9.40 -0.88 3.04
C SER A 27 9.01 -2.33 3.36
N ALA A 28 8.04 -2.55 4.23
CA ALA A 28 7.47 -3.86 4.54
C ALA A 28 6.36 -4.29 3.56
N GLY A 29 6.22 -3.61 2.42
CA GLY A 29 5.25 -3.95 1.38
C GLY A 29 3.86 -3.34 1.56
N GLN A 30 3.59 -2.59 2.63
CA GLN A 30 2.26 -1.96 2.77
C GLN A 30 2.07 -0.82 1.78
N THR A 31 0.85 -0.65 1.27
CA THR A 31 0.52 0.48 0.40
C THR A 31 0.43 1.78 1.22
N LEU A 32 0.76 2.91 0.60
CA LEU A 32 0.60 4.23 1.26
C LEU A 32 -0.83 4.46 1.75
N ARG A 33 -1.82 3.94 1.02
CA ARG A 33 -3.25 4.01 1.38
C ARG A 33 -3.55 3.28 2.68
N GLU A 34 -3.03 2.07 2.87
CA GLU A 34 -3.21 1.30 4.10
C GLU A 34 -2.51 1.97 5.29
N VAL A 35 -1.31 2.50 5.06
CA VAL A 35 -0.59 3.27 6.08
C VAL A 35 -1.42 4.47 6.53
N CYS A 36 -1.85 5.32 5.58
CA CYS A 36 -2.58 6.55 5.88
C CYS A 36 -4.00 6.35 6.43
N ARG A 37 -4.55 5.13 6.35
CA ARG A 37 -5.85 4.78 6.96
C ARG A 37 -5.77 4.51 8.46
N SER A 38 -4.57 4.32 9.00
CA SER A 38 -4.38 4.05 10.42
C SER A 38 -4.60 5.31 11.25
N ASP A 39 -5.14 5.17 12.47
CA ASP A 39 -5.37 6.30 13.36
C ASP A 39 -4.08 7.07 13.64
N GLY A 40 -4.18 8.40 13.63
CA GLY A 40 -3.03 9.29 13.85
C GLY A 40 -2.11 9.48 12.64
N MET A 41 -2.39 8.85 11.48
CA MET A 41 -1.58 9.04 10.27
C MET A 41 -2.03 10.25 9.43
N PRO A 42 -1.07 10.92 8.74
CA PRO A 42 -1.38 11.97 7.79
C PRO A 42 -2.12 11.42 6.56
N SER A 43 -2.78 12.31 5.80
CA SER A 43 -3.40 11.94 4.53
C SER A 43 -2.36 11.56 3.47
N GLU A 44 -2.71 10.71 2.50
CA GLU A 44 -1.78 10.33 1.44
C GLU A 44 -1.24 11.54 0.66
N GLY A 45 -2.08 12.55 0.42
CA GLY A 45 -1.68 13.78 -0.26
C GLY A 45 -0.64 14.58 0.54
N THR A 46 -0.79 14.62 1.86
CA THR A 46 0.18 15.25 2.77
C THR A 46 1.54 14.54 2.71
N VAL A 47 1.56 13.20 2.76
CA VAL A 47 2.81 12.43 2.69
C VAL A 47 3.50 12.61 1.34
N ARG A 48 2.75 12.58 0.24
CA ARG A 48 3.29 12.83 -1.11
C ARG A 48 3.88 14.25 -1.23
N ALA A 49 3.22 15.25 -0.64
CA ALA A 49 3.75 16.61 -0.61
C ALA A 49 5.07 16.69 0.18
N TRP A 50 5.18 16.02 1.34
CA TRP A 50 6.44 15.97 2.08
C TRP A 50 7.59 15.39 1.26
N ALA A 51 7.33 14.35 0.45
CA ALA A 51 8.35 13.74 -0.40
C ALA A 51 8.71 14.62 -1.61
N LEU A 52 7.70 15.28 -2.20
CA LEU A 52 7.89 16.16 -3.36
C LEU A 52 8.67 17.43 -3.01
N ASP A 53 8.34 18.04 -1.87
CA ASP A 53 8.95 19.30 -1.41
C ASP A 53 10.23 19.06 -0.58
N ASP A 54 10.67 17.81 -0.46
CA ASP A 54 11.75 17.34 0.41
C ASP A 54 11.66 17.91 1.85
N TYR A 55 10.44 17.91 2.38
CA TYR A 55 10.14 18.50 3.68
C TYR A 55 10.94 17.79 4.78
N ASN A 56 11.84 18.52 5.44
CA ASN A 56 12.80 18.00 6.42
C ASN A 56 13.66 16.83 5.91
N GLY A 57 14.00 16.79 4.61
CA GLY A 57 14.85 15.73 4.05
C GLY A 57 14.13 14.39 3.84
N PHE A 58 12.79 14.39 3.89
CA PHE A 58 11.99 13.17 3.83
C PHE A 58 12.09 12.42 2.48
N SER A 59 12.45 13.11 1.39
CA SER A 59 12.36 12.55 0.03
C SER A 59 13.24 11.31 -0.16
N THR A 60 14.47 11.35 0.35
CA THR A 60 15.43 10.25 0.19
C THR A 60 14.96 8.97 0.90
N GLN A 61 14.54 9.07 2.16
CA GLN A 61 14.07 7.91 2.92
C GLN A 61 12.75 7.36 2.39
N TYR A 62 11.84 8.24 1.95
CA TYR A 62 10.57 7.84 1.36
C TYR A 62 10.77 7.09 0.04
N THR A 63 11.68 7.57 -0.82
CA THR A 63 11.99 6.93 -2.11
C THR A 63 12.55 5.53 -1.92
N ARG A 64 13.55 5.36 -1.04
CA ARG A 64 14.12 4.05 -0.72
C ARG A 64 13.09 3.09 -0.13
N ALA A 65 12.26 3.57 0.80
CA ALA A 65 11.20 2.77 1.38
C ALA A 65 10.19 2.30 0.32
N ARG A 66 9.85 3.15 -0.66
CA ARG A 66 8.98 2.77 -1.77
C ARG A 66 9.62 1.72 -2.68
N GLU A 67 10.88 1.88 -3.04
CA GLU A 67 11.61 0.91 -3.86
C GLU A 67 11.64 -0.48 -3.21
N ILE A 68 12.03 -0.54 -1.93
CA ILE A 68 12.05 -1.80 -1.16
C ILE A 68 10.63 -2.38 -1.05
N GLY A 69 9.64 -1.55 -0.74
CA GLY A 69 8.26 -1.97 -0.62
C GLY A 69 7.69 -2.57 -1.91
N TYR A 70 8.03 -1.99 -3.06
CA TYR A 70 7.60 -2.53 -4.34
C TYR A 70 8.27 -3.84 -4.70
N LEU A 71 9.54 -4.05 -4.30
CA LEU A 71 10.18 -5.36 -4.44
C LEU A 71 9.49 -6.41 -3.56
N CYS A 72 9.19 -6.07 -2.31
CA CYS A 72 8.44 -6.96 -1.41
C CYS A 72 7.06 -7.34 -1.98
N LEU A 73 6.33 -6.37 -2.52
CA LEU A 73 5.04 -6.63 -3.17
C LEU A 73 5.17 -7.44 -4.46
N ALA A 74 6.29 -7.32 -5.18
CA ALA A 74 6.54 -8.12 -6.37
C ALA A 74 6.81 -9.60 -6.00
N ASP A 75 7.56 -9.85 -4.92
CA ASP A 75 7.77 -11.20 -4.39
C ASP A 75 6.43 -11.83 -3.95
N GLU A 76 5.61 -11.08 -3.21
CA GLU A 76 4.25 -11.51 -2.82
C GLU A 76 3.36 -11.78 -4.03
N LEU A 77 3.43 -10.94 -5.07
CA LEU A 77 2.67 -11.12 -6.30
C LEU A 77 3.05 -12.43 -7.01
N ILE A 78 4.35 -12.79 -7.02
CA ILE A 78 4.80 -14.05 -7.61
C ILE A 78 4.25 -15.24 -6.82
N GLU A 79 4.34 -15.19 -5.49
CA GLU A 79 3.78 -16.24 -4.63
C GLU A 79 2.27 -16.43 -4.83
N VAL A 80 1.52 -15.33 -4.93
CA VAL A 80 0.08 -15.35 -5.18
C VAL A 80 -0.23 -15.87 -6.59
N SER A 81 0.54 -15.46 -7.59
CA SER A 81 0.33 -15.88 -8.98
C SER A 81 0.61 -17.38 -9.17
N ASP A 82 1.62 -17.93 -8.49
CA ASP A 82 1.96 -19.35 -8.56
C ASP A 82 0.99 -20.23 -7.76
N ASN A 83 0.24 -19.62 -6.84
CA ASN A 83 -0.76 -20.30 -6.03
C ASN A 83 -2.14 -20.33 -6.71
N GLY A 84 -2.34 -21.27 -7.66
CA GLY A 84 -3.63 -21.54 -8.32
C GLY A 84 -4.70 -22.20 -7.43
N THR A 85 -4.58 -22.14 -6.10
CA THR A 85 -5.68 -22.57 -5.22
C THR A 85 -6.87 -21.63 -5.43
N ASN A 86 -8.02 -22.21 -5.78
CA ASN A 86 -9.31 -21.61 -6.16
C ASN A 86 -9.63 -21.55 -7.67
N ASP A 87 -8.75 -22.00 -8.57
CA ASP A 87 -9.08 -22.08 -10.00
C ASP A 87 -10.08 -23.21 -10.34
N TRP A 88 -10.20 -24.19 -9.45
CA TRP A 88 -11.01 -25.40 -9.63
C TRP A 88 -12.02 -25.54 -8.49
N MET A 89 -13.30 -25.69 -8.83
CA MET A 89 -14.32 -26.11 -7.87
C MET A 89 -14.62 -27.60 -8.06
N GLU A 90 -14.60 -28.34 -6.96
CA GLU A 90 -15.04 -29.73 -6.93
C GLU A 90 -16.57 -29.75 -7.02
N ARG A 91 -17.12 -30.34 -8.09
CA ARG A 91 -18.55 -30.55 -8.22
C ARG A 91 -18.85 -32.02 -7.95
N GLN A 92 -19.64 -32.30 -6.92
CA GLN A 92 -20.23 -33.63 -6.77
C GLN A 92 -21.22 -33.85 -7.92
N GLY A 93 -20.90 -34.79 -8.80
CA GLY A 93 -21.84 -35.31 -9.78
C GLY A 93 -22.74 -36.36 -9.13
N ASP A 94 -24.01 -36.37 -9.51
CA ASP A 94 -25.05 -37.23 -8.93
C ASP A 94 -24.83 -38.74 -9.22
N ASP A 95 -23.90 -39.10 -10.09
CA ASP A 95 -23.48 -40.48 -10.38
C ASP A 95 -21.95 -40.60 -10.40
N ALA A 96 -21.40 -41.19 -9.33
CA ALA A 96 -20.07 -41.80 -9.21
C ALA A 96 -18.90 -41.13 -9.95
N GLY A 97 -18.55 -39.91 -9.56
CA GLY A 97 -17.24 -39.32 -9.86
C GLY A 97 -17.18 -37.85 -9.50
N THR A 98 -16.31 -37.47 -8.57
CA THR A 98 -15.98 -36.06 -8.33
C THR A 98 -15.27 -35.51 -9.57
N GLY A 99 -15.91 -34.54 -10.23
CA GLY A 99 -15.34 -33.83 -11.37
C GLY A 99 -14.87 -32.44 -10.94
N TYR A 100 -13.66 -32.06 -11.37
CA TYR A 100 -13.19 -30.69 -11.22
C TYR A 100 -13.75 -29.83 -12.36
N VAL A 101 -14.43 -28.74 -12.00
CA VAL A 101 -14.97 -27.76 -12.97
C VAL A 101 -14.23 -26.44 -12.79
N LEU A 102 -13.81 -25.84 -13.91
CA LEU A 102 -13.18 -24.53 -13.95
C LEU A 102 -14.11 -23.48 -13.32
N ASN A 103 -13.62 -22.70 -12.36
CA ASN A 103 -14.41 -21.63 -11.77
C ASN A 103 -14.47 -20.42 -12.71
N GLY A 104 -15.58 -20.30 -13.46
CA GLY A 104 -15.78 -19.25 -14.47
C GLY A 104 -15.77 -17.81 -13.93
N GLU A 105 -15.94 -17.60 -12.62
CA GLU A 105 -15.87 -16.27 -12.01
C GLU A 105 -14.43 -15.71 -11.89
N HIS A 106 -13.41 -16.57 -11.96
CA HIS A 106 -12.01 -16.20 -11.70
C HIS A 106 -11.11 -16.18 -12.94
N VAL A 107 -11.57 -16.75 -14.06
CA VAL A 107 -10.76 -16.92 -15.29
C VAL A 107 -11.02 -15.84 -16.34
N GLN A 108 -12.12 -15.08 -16.27
CA GLN A 108 -12.39 -13.99 -17.19
C GLN A 108 -12.27 -12.63 -16.49
N ARG A 109 -11.16 -11.95 -16.71
CA ARG A 109 -11.01 -10.51 -16.52
C ARG A 109 -10.74 -9.85 -17.87
#